data_AF-A0A0J0XB78-F1
#
_entry.id   AF-A0A0J0XB78-F1
#
_cell.length_a   1.000
_cell.length_b   1.000
_cell.length_c   1.000
_cell.angle_alpha   90.00
_cell.angle_beta   90.00
_cell.angle_gamma   90.00
#
_symmetry.space_group_name_H-M   'P 1'
#
loop_
_entity.id
_entity.type
_entity.pdbx_description
1 polymer ?
#
loop_
_entity_poly.entity_id
_entity_poly.type
_entity_poly.pdbx_seq_one_letter_code
_entity_poly.pdbx_strand_id
1 'polypeptide(L)'
;PEIVLRTQQDLRRHIRLHSRPTKPIVYKELRELMPGPDLPQFTEELEKDGSIMILRSLTGRLKDAPLPPLGRENAWGEKLNAGGPERWKTVFFDTIRENGRSTARVEDEIIHAWADVKISETDNVAKLLEDQDLKASSAAQGPIKEKKTEAPKKKKKGRRSLKITNTHMKELGIDFTKDYEAPS
;
A
#
# COMPACT_ATOMS: atom_id res chain seq x y z
N PRO A 1 29.43 24.39 -20.71
CA PRO A 1 30.04 24.77 -19.41
C PRO A 1 30.07 23.54 -18.51
N GLU A 2 31.26 23.14 -18.08
CA GLU A 2 31.44 22.07 -17.09
C GLU A 2 30.79 22.54 -15.78
N ILE A 3 29.74 21.84 -15.34
CA ILE A 3 28.97 22.27 -14.16
C ILE A 3 29.80 21.91 -12.93
N VAL A 4 30.35 22.92 -12.25
CA VAL A 4 31.03 22.73 -10.96
C VAL A 4 30.07 23.12 -9.85
N LEU A 5 29.77 22.18 -8.97
CA LEU A 5 28.91 22.40 -7.80
C LEU A 5 29.76 22.94 -6.66
N ARG A 6 29.30 23.97 -5.95
CA ARG A 6 30.07 24.62 -4.87
C ARG A 6 29.34 24.66 -3.53
N THR A 7 28.02 24.68 -3.54
CA THR A 7 27.22 24.78 -2.32
C THR A 7 26.34 23.54 -2.12
N GLN A 8 25.90 23.31 -0.89
CA GLN A 8 24.91 22.28 -0.56
C GLN A 8 23.61 22.46 -1.35
N GLN A 9 23.19 23.71 -1.60
CA GLN A 9 22.01 24.02 -2.39
C GLN A 9 22.18 23.64 -3.87
N ASP A 10 23.36 23.88 -4.44
CA ASP A 10 23.68 23.46 -5.81
C ASP A 10 23.66 21.94 -5.93
N LEU A 11 24.25 21.24 -4.94
CA LEU A 11 24.23 19.78 -4.87
C LEU A 11 22.80 19.24 -4.82
N ARG A 12 21.97 19.76 -3.91
CA ARG A 12 20.56 19.36 -3.81
C ARG A 12 19.81 19.61 -5.12
N ARG A 13 19.99 20.78 -5.73
CA ARG A 13 19.35 21.13 -7.00
C ARG A 13 19.79 20.20 -8.13
N HIS A 14 21.08 19.90 -8.22
CA HIS A 14 21.61 18.96 -9.20
C HIS A 14 21.01 17.56 -9.00
N ILE A 15 21.02 17.05 -7.77
CA ILE A 15 20.43 15.75 -7.45
C ILE A 15 18.94 15.72 -7.80
N ARG A 16 18.18 16.75 -7.44
CA ARG A 16 16.75 16.86 -7.77
C ARG A 16 16.48 16.82 -9.27
N LEU A 17 17.31 17.48 -10.10
CA LEU A 17 17.09 17.57 -11.54
C LEU A 17 17.49 16.29 -12.29
N HIS A 18 18.54 15.61 -11.81
CA HIS A 18 19.16 14.50 -12.54
C HIS A 18 18.80 13.12 -11.97
N SER A 19 18.44 13.03 -10.69
CA SER A 19 17.96 11.79 -10.08
C SER A 19 16.52 11.50 -10.51
N ARG A 20 16.29 10.27 -10.99
CA ARG A 20 14.95 9.71 -11.20
C ARG A 20 14.85 8.37 -10.47
N PRO A 21 13.64 7.88 -10.14
CA PRO A 21 13.48 6.58 -9.49
C PRO A 21 14.20 5.42 -10.21
N THR A 22 14.26 5.49 -11.55
CA THR A 22 14.93 4.50 -12.40
C THR A 22 16.35 4.88 -12.81
N LYS A 23 16.80 6.11 -12.51
CA LYS A 23 18.11 6.63 -12.87
C LYS A 23 18.72 7.37 -11.69
N PRO A 24 19.41 6.66 -10.77
CA PRO A 24 20.19 7.30 -9.73
C PRO A 24 21.36 8.10 -10.30
N ILE A 25 21.93 8.96 -9.45
CA ILE A 25 23.24 9.55 -9.70
C ILE A 25 24.30 8.72 -8.99
N VAL A 26 25.39 8.40 -9.68
CA VAL A 26 26.50 7.68 -9.08
C VAL A 26 27.31 8.64 -8.21
N TYR A 27 27.62 8.26 -6.98
CA TYR A 27 28.31 9.16 -6.04
C TYR A 27 29.69 9.61 -6.56
N LYS A 28 30.36 8.76 -7.35
CA LYS A 28 31.61 9.11 -8.04
C LYS A 28 31.44 10.29 -9.00
N GLU A 29 30.34 10.37 -9.73
CA GLU A 29 30.05 11.51 -10.64
C GLU A 29 29.89 12.81 -9.84
N LEU A 30 29.24 12.75 -8.67
CA LEU A 30 29.15 13.91 -7.78
C LEU A 30 30.51 14.37 -7.27
N ARG A 31 31.44 13.44 -7.03
CA ARG A 31 32.83 13.76 -6.62
C ARG A 31 33.61 14.45 -7.73
N GLU A 32 33.32 14.12 -8.99
CA GLU A 32 33.92 14.78 -10.14
C GLU A 32 33.34 16.19 -10.35
N LEU A 33 32.03 16.38 -10.12
CA LEU A 33 31.34 17.67 -10.22
C LEU A 33 31.57 18.61 -9.02
N MET A 34 31.85 18.05 -7.85
CA MET A 34 32.17 18.76 -6.60
C MET A 34 33.47 18.20 -6.01
N PRO A 35 34.63 18.55 -6.58
CA PRO A 35 35.92 18.16 -6.00
C PRO A 35 36.14 18.95 -4.72
N GLY A 36 36.32 18.25 -3.59
CA GLY A 36 36.60 18.88 -2.31
C GLY A 36 36.19 18.03 -1.11
N PRO A 37 36.55 18.48 0.10
CA PRO A 37 36.22 17.79 1.35
C PRO A 37 34.76 17.98 1.78
N ASP A 38 34.04 18.94 1.18
CA ASP A 38 32.70 19.34 1.64
C ASP A 38 31.59 18.39 1.15
N LEU A 39 31.80 17.69 0.03
CA LEU A 39 30.79 16.81 -0.57
C LEU A 39 30.26 15.75 0.43
N PRO A 40 31.11 15.00 1.16
CA PRO A 40 30.63 14.08 2.20
C PRO A 40 29.71 14.75 3.22
N GLN A 41 30.13 15.88 3.79
CA GLN A 41 29.35 16.59 4.81
C GLN A 41 28.00 17.04 4.26
N PHE A 42 27.97 17.68 3.09
CA PHE A 42 26.72 18.12 2.47
C PHE A 42 25.79 16.96 2.13
N THR A 43 26.35 15.82 1.72
CA THR A 43 25.54 14.63 1.41
C THR A 43 24.94 14.01 2.68
N GLU A 44 25.71 13.93 3.77
CA GLU A 44 25.22 13.47 5.08
C GLU A 44 24.11 14.36 5.63
N GLU A 45 24.28 15.68 5.56
CA GLU A 45 23.26 16.64 6.00
C GLU A 45 21.97 16.50 5.18
N LEU A 46 22.10 16.39 3.85
CA LEU A 46 20.94 16.21 2.97
C LEU A 46 20.20 14.89 3.21
N GLU A 47 20.92 13.82 3.57
CA GLU A 47 20.32 12.54 3.92
C GLU A 47 19.67 12.57 5.31
N LYS A 48 20.29 13.25 6.28
CA LYS A 48 19.70 13.48 7.61
C LYS A 48 18.40 14.27 7.52
N ASP A 49 18.39 15.28 6.66
CA ASP A 49 17.20 16.05 6.30
C ASP A 49 16.24 15.27 5.39
N GLY A 50 16.60 14.03 5.02
CA GLY A 50 15.90 13.11 4.12
C GLY A 50 15.49 13.71 2.77
N SER A 51 16.17 14.77 2.33
CA SER A 51 16.01 15.29 0.98
C SER A 51 16.56 14.31 -0.06
N ILE A 52 17.53 13.49 0.35
CA ILE A 52 18.14 12.46 -0.49
C ILE A 52 18.20 11.13 0.26
N MET A 53 18.37 10.06 -0.50
CA MET A 53 18.64 8.71 0.00
C MET A 53 19.94 8.21 -0.62
N ILE A 54 20.78 7.56 0.18
CA ILE A 54 22.07 7.02 -0.27
C ILE A 54 22.03 5.49 -0.25
N LEU A 55 22.25 4.88 -1.41
CA LEU A 55 22.52 3.45 -1.48
C LEU A 55 23.98 3.19 -1.15
N ARG A 56 24.21 2.30 -0.19
CA ARG A 56 25.53 1.94 0.30
C ARG A 56 25.90 0.51 -0.08
N SER A 57 27.17 0.26 -0.38
CA SER A 57 27.68 -1.10 -0.50
C SER A 57 27.86 -1.76 0.86
N LEU A 58 27.61 -3.07 0.90
CA LEU A 58 27.97 -3.94 2.01
C LEU A 58 29.44 -4.35 1.85
N THR A 59 30.28 -3.90 2.78
CA THR A 59 31.73 -4.14 2.75
C THR A 59 32.22 -4.48 4.15
N GLY A 60 33.32 -5.23 4.24
CA GLY A 60 33.91 -5.63 5.53
C GLY A 60 32.92 -6.43 6.37
N ARG A 61 32.77 -6.03 7.63
CA ARG A 61 31.91 -6.71 8.60
C ARG A 61 30.45 -6.80 8.14
N LEU A 62 29.94 -5.79 7.43
CA LEU A 62 28.56 -5.82 6.91
C LEU A 62 28.31 -6.80 5.75
N LYS A 63 29.36 -7.36 5.15
CA LYS A 63 29.23 -8.35 4.08
C LYS A 63 28.97 -9.76 4.62
N ASP A 64 29.63 -10.10 5.73
CA ASP A 64 29.72 -11.49 6.19
C ASP A 64 28.71 -11.83 7.31
N ALA A 65 28.13 -10.83 8.00
CA ALA A 65 27.02 -11.11 8.91
C ALA A 65 25.71 -11.35 8.17
N PRO A 66 24.79 -12.11 8.78
CA PRO A 66 23.38 -11.99 8.45
C PRO A 66 22.96 -10.52 8.57
N LEU A 67 22.29 -10.01 7.54
CA LEU A 67 21.85 -8.63 7.53
C LEU A 67 20.84 -8.40 8.66
N PRO A 68 21.08 -7.40 9.52
CA PRO A 68 20.14 -7.10 10.60
C PRO A 68 18.82 -6.59 10.00
N PRO A 69 17.67 -6.97 10.55
CA PRO A 69 16.38 -6.50 10.05
C PRO A 69 16.24 -5.00 10.29
N LEU A 70 15.79 -4.28 9.25
CA LEU A 70 15.27 -2.90 9.32
C LEU A 70 16.09 -1.94 10.21
N GLY A 71 17.37 -1.76 9.89
CA GLY A 71 18.19 -0.70 10.49
C GLY A 71 18.81 -1.03 11.86
N ARG A 72 18.54 -2.23 12.40
CA ARG A 72 19.23 -2.73 13.60
C ARG A 72 20.73 -2.84 13.37
N GLU A 73 21.46 -2.83 14.48
CA GLU A 73 22.89 -3.11 14.47
C GLU A 73 23.16 -4.57 14.15
N ASN A 74 24.23 -4.83 13.43
CA ASN A 74 24.70 -6.18 13.19
C ASN A 74 25.34 -6.78 14.46
N ALA A 75 25.82 -8.03 14.37
CA ALA A 75 26.47 -8.72 15.49
C ALA A 75 27.72 -8.00 16.06
N TRP A 76 28.25 -6.99 15.35
CA TRP A 76 29.40 -6.19 15.78
C TRP A 76 29.03 -4.76 16.18
N GLY A 77 27.74 -4.44 16.35
CA GLY A 77 27.28 -3.10 16.74
C GLY A 77 27.29 -2.07 15.62
N GLU A 78 27.43 -2.48 14.36
CA GLU A 78 27.44 -1.56 13.22
C GLU A 78 26.06 -1.45 12.58
N LYS A 79 25.59 -0.21 12.38
CA LYS A 79 24.36 0.09 11.63
C LYS A 79 24.64 0.01 10.13
N LEU A 80 23.64 -0.44 9.36
CA LEU A 80 23.71 -0.48 7.89
C LEU A 80 24.01 0.88 7.26
N ASN A 81 23.43 1.93 7.82
CA ASN A 81 23.57 3.32 7.36
C ASN A 81 24.84 4.01 7.89
N ALA A 82 25.59 3.37 8.79
CA ALA A 82 26.86 3.91 9.27
C ALA A 82 27.91 3.88 8.14
N GLY A 83 29.06 4.51 8.38
CA GLY A 83 30.19 4.55 7.46
C GLY A 83 30.13 5.71 6.47
N GLY A 84 31.31 6.10 6.00
CA GLY A 84 31.50 7.29 5.20
C GLY A 84 31.42 7.07 3.68
N PRO A 85 31.93 8.05 2.90
CA PRO A 85 31.76 8.12 1.44
C PRO A 85 32.34 6.93 0.67
N GLU A 86 33.26 6.16 1.26
CA GLU A 86 33.82 4.94 0.66
C GLU A 86 32.76 3.88 0.36
N ARG A 87 31.67 3.86 1.15
CA ARG A 87 30.57 2.91 0.97
C ARG A 87 29.45 3.45 0.10
N TRP A 88 29.40 4.75 -0.18
CA TRP A 88 28.29 5.35 -0.91
C TRP A 88 28.43 5.05 -2.40
N LYS A 89 27.36 4.51 -2.99
CA LYS A 89 27.35 4.09 -4.39
C LYS A 89 26.50 5.01 -5.24
N THR A 90 25.25 5.17 -4.85
CA THR A 90 24.30 5.99 -5.61
C THR A 90 23.47 6.85 -4.68
N VAL A 91 23.04 7.99 -5.21
CA VAL A 91 22.24 8.98 -4.51
C VAL A 91 20.93 9.18 -5.28
N PHE A 92 19.83 9.18 -4.54
CA PHE A 92 18.49 9.42 -5.05
C PHE A 92 17.89 10.66 -4.38
N PHE A 93 17.13 11.43 -5.15
CA PHE A 93 16.28 12.48 -4.59
C PHE A 93 14.97 11.89 -4.04
N ASP A 94 14.58 12.26 -2.82
CA ASP A 94 13.31 11.84 -2.25
C ASP A 94 12.16 12.75 -2.73
N THR A 95 11.58 12.39 -3.87
CA THR A 95 10.42 13.09 -4.42
C THR A 95 9.16 12.94 -3.56
N ILE A 96 9.04 11.89 -2.76
CA ILE A 96 7.86 11.63 -1.95
C ILE A 96 7.84 12.61 -0.78
N ARG A 97 9.00 12.79 -0.13
CA ARG A 97 9.18 13.80 0.91
C ARG A 97 9.03 15.22 0.39
N GLU A 98 9.61 15.55 -0.76
CA GLU A 98 9.46 16.90 -1.35
C GLU A 98 7.98 17.25 -1.63
N ASN A 99 7.21 16.29 -2.12
CA ASN A 99 5.79 16.49 -2.39
C ASN A 99 4.91 16.52 -1.13
N GLY A 100 5.50 16.48 0.07
CA GLY A 100 4.79 16.45 1.34
C GLY A 100 3.97 15.18 1.57
N ARG A 101 4.23 14.12 0.80
CA ARG A 101 3.54 12.82 0.92
C ARG A 101 4.21 11.89 1.92
N SER A 102 5.43 12.19 2.33
CA SER A 102 6.10 11.53 3.45
C SER A 102 6.10 12.43 4.67
N THR A 103 5.84 11.84 5.84
CA THR A 103 6.06 12.48 7.14
C THR A 103 7.55 12.43 7.51
N ALA A 104 7.88 13.03 8.65
CA ALA A 104 9.21 12.90 9.26
C ALA A 104 9.55 11.42 9.51
N ARG A 105 10.85 11.12 9.58
CA ARG A 105 11.35 9.79 9.93
C ARG A 105 10.83 9.42 11.32
N VAL A 106 10.24 8.24 11.41
CA VAL A 106 9.76 7.65 12.67
C VAL A 106 10.95 7.16 13.49
N GLU A 107 10.82 7.17 14.82
CA GLU A 107 11.83 6.67 15.75
C GLU A 107 12.18 5.19 15.48
N ASP A 108 13.46 4.84 15.65
CA ASP A 108 13.98 3.50 15.35
C ASP A 108 13.26 2.42 16.19
N GLU A 109 12.85 2.72 17.42
CA GLU A 109 12.11 1.79 18.29
C GLU A 109 10.75 1.38 17.71
N ILE A 110 10.02 2.32 17.12
CA ILE A 110 8.72 2.05 16.48
C ILE A 110 8.92 1.23 15.21
N ILE A 111 9.95 1.53 14.43
CA ILE A 111 10.30 0.74 13.23
C ILE A 111 10.63 -0.70 13.63
N HIS A 112 11.40 -0.88 14.71
CA HIS A 112 11.74 -2.20 15.23
C HIS A 112 10.53 -2.95 15.78
N ALA A 113 9.66 -2.28 16.54
CA ALA A 113 8.43 -2.86 17.05
C ALA A 113 7.48 -3.28 15.92
N TRP A 114 7.40 -2.47 14.86
CA TRP A 114 6.63 -2.80 13.65
C TRP A 114 7.18 -4.03 12.94
N ALA A 115 8.51 -4.16 12.84
CA ALA A 115 9.16 -5.32 12.23
C ALA A 115 8.94 -6.63 13.02
N ASP A 116 8.78 -6.54 14.34
CA ASP A 116 8.59 -7.69 15.22
C ASP A 116 7.14 -8.21 15.21
N VAL A 117 6.20 -7.50 14.58
CA VAL A 117 4.82 -7.95 14.40
C VAL A 117 4.79 -9.17 13.46
N LYS A 118 4.66 -10.35 14.06
CA LYS A 118 4.55 -11.62 13.32
C LYS A 118 3.15 -11.76 12.76
N ILE A 119 3.03 -11.68 11.43
CA ILE A 119 1.82 -12.05 10.69
C ILE A 119 2.17 -13.32 9.92
N SER A 120 1.56 -14.45 10.29
CA SER A 120 1.71 -15.68 9.53
C SER A 120 0.83 -15.64 8.29
N GLU A 121 1.20 -16.36 7.22
CA GLU A 121 0.38 -16.46 6.01
C GLU A 121 -1.00 -17.10 6.28
N THR A 122 -1.10 -17.88 7.35
CA THR A 122 -2.35 -18.50 7.81
C THR A 122 -3.25 -17.56 8.61
N ASP A 123 -2.73 -16.41 9.06
CA ASP A 123 -3.51 -15.49 9.87
C ASP A 123 -4.55 -14.76 9.01
N ASN A 124 -5.82 -14.91 9.38
CA ASN A 124 -6.88 -14.10 8.81
C ASN A 124 -6.88 -12.72 9.48
N VAL A 125 -6.14 -11.78 8.89
CA VAL A 125 -6.00 -10.40 9.39
C VAL A 125 -7.36 -9.73 9.60
N ALA A 126 -8.37 -10.01 8.75
CA ALA A 126 -9.70 -9.44 8.93
C ALA A 126 -10.36 -9.91 10.22
N LYS A 127 -10.23 -11.21 10.55
CA LYS A 127 -10.74 -11.75 11.81
C LYS A 127 -9.98 -11.21 13.01
N LEU A 128 -8.66 -11.09 12.93
CA LEU A 128 -7.84 -10.51 14.01
C LEU A 128 -8.20 -9.05 14.29
N LEU A 129 -8.54 -8.28 13.25
CA LEU A 129 -9.02 -6.91 13.40
C LEU A 129 -10.41 -6.89 14.05
N GLU A 130 -11.34 -7.74 13.61
CA GLU A 130 -12.68 -7.86 14.21
C GLU A 130 -12.63 -8.26 15.68
N ASP A 131 -11.75 -9.19 16.05
CA ASP A 131 -11.53 -9.63 17.44
C ASP A 131 -11.01 -8.49 18.34
N GLN A 132 -10.46 -7.42 17.75
CA GLN A 132 -10.03 -6.19 18.45
C GLN A 132 -10.99 -5.02 18.25
N ASP A 133 -12.22 -5.28 17.78
CA ASP A 133 -13.23 -4.27 17.45
C ASP A 133 -12.76 -3.24 16.40
N LEU A 134 -11.71 -3.55 15.65
CA LEU A 134 -11.17 -2.73 14.57
C LEU A 134 -11.78 -3.19 13.25
N LYS A 135 -12.41 -2.28 12.53
CA LYS A 135 -12.87 -2.54 11.17
C LYS A 135 -11.83 -2.03 10.19
N ALA A 136 -11.44 -2.87 9.22
CA ALA A 136 -10.53 -2.48 8.17
C ALA A 136 -11.04 -1.20 7.48
N SER A 137 -10.28 -0.10 7.60
CA SER A 137 -10.68 1.21 7.03
C SER A 137 -10.70 1.21 5.50
N SER A 138 -10.20 0.15 4.86
CA SER A 138 -10.27 -0.08 3.41
C SER A 138 -11.65 -0.57 2.93
N ALA A 139 -12.55 -0.93 3.85
CA ALA A 139 -13.97 -0.97 3.54
C ALA A 139 -14.45 0.48 3.36
N ALA A 140 -14.12 1.08 2.20
CA ALA A 140 -14.92 2.15 1.63
C ALA A 140 -16.36 1.79 1.91
N GLN A 141 -17.08 2.69 2.58
CA GLN A 141 -18.47 2.48 2.98
C GLN A 141 -19.17 1.84 1.79
N GLY A 142 -19.41 0.52 1.86
CA GLY A 142 -20.21 -0.15 0.86
C GLY A 142 -21.49 0.67 0.75
N PRO A 143 -22.02 0.88 -0.47
CA PRO A 143 -23.08 1.84 -0.72
C PRO A 143 -24.10 1.69 0.39
N ILE A 144 -24.34 2.79 1.12
CA ILE A 144 -25.23 2.88 2.28
C ILE A 144 -26.39 1.94 1.95
N LYS A 145 -26.46 0.79 2.63
CA LYS A 145 -27.61 -0.10 2.48
C LYS A 145 -28.76 0.74 3.00
N GLU A 146 -29.50 1.36 2.08
CA GLU A 146 -30.78 1.95 2.36
C GLU A 146 -31.50 0.94 3.23
N LYS A 147 -31.88 1.37 4.44
CA LYS A 147 -32.70 0.57 5.33
C LYS A 147 -33.91 0.17 4.47
N LYS A 148 -33.94 -1.08 4.02
CA LYS A 148 -35.15 -1.67 3.47
C LYS A 148 -36.15 -1.54 4.60
N THR A 149 -37.06 -0.59 4.43
CA THR A 149 -38.29 -0.48 5.19
C THR A 149 -38.85 -1.88 5.25
N GLU A 150 -38.97 -2.42 6.47
CA GLU A 150 -39.55 -3.73 6.69
C GLU A 150 -40.92 -3.75 6.04
N ALA A 151 -41.01 -4.39 4.88
CA ALA A 151 -42.30 -4.69 4.28
C ALA A 151 -43.03 -5.62 5.27
N PRO A 152 -44.27 -5.29 5.67
CA PRO A 152 -44.98 -6.06 6.67
C PRO A 152 -45.11 -7.51 6.20
N LYS A 153 -44.72 -8.45 7.08
CA LYS A 153 -44.81 -9.90 6.88
C LYS A 153 -46.21 -10.27 6.38
N LYS A 154 -46.37 -10.45 5.06
CA LYS A 154 -47.60 -11.02 4.48
C LYS A 154 -47.68 -12.48 4.91
N LYS A 155 -48.63 -12.78 5.80
CA LYS A 155 -49.01 -14.14 6.20
C LYS A 155 -49.13 -15.03 4.96
N LYS A 156 -48.44 -16.17 4.97
CA LYS A 156 -48.52 -17.22 3.95
C LYS A 156 -50.00 -17.65 3.82
N LYS A 157 -50.70 -17.14 2.80
CA LYS A 157 -52.06 -17.55 2.46
C LYS A 157 -51.95 -18.95 1.87
N GLY A 158 -52.40 -19.97 2.58
CA GLY A 158 -52.40 -21.36 2.11
C GLY A 158 -53.02 -21.47 0.71
N ARG A 159 -52.44 -22.31 -0.15
CA ARG A 159 -52.91 -22.62 -1.51
C ARG A 159 -54.32 -23.22 -1.41
N ARG A 160 -55.34 -22.36 -1.38
CA ARG A 160 -56.70 -22.79 -1.70
C ARG A 160 -56.72 -23.06 -3.20
N SER A 161 -57.16 -24.25 -3.57
CA SER A 161 -57.39 -24.66 -4.95
C SER A 161 -58.22 -23.59 -5.67
N LEU A 162 -57.67 -23.05 -6.76
CA LEU A 162 -58.42 -22.18 -7.65
C LEU A 162 -59.54 -23.01 -8.27
N LYS A 163 -60.79 -22.64 -7.98
CA LYS A 163 -61.94 -23.18 -8.69
C LYS A 163 -61.86 -22.69 -10.14
N ILE A 164 -61.58 -23.59 -11.06
CA ILE A 164 -61.57 -23.29 -12.49
C ILE A 164 -63.03 -23.05 -12.90
N THR A 165 -63.35 -21.82 -13.27
CA THR A 165 -64.64 -21.45 -13.84
C THR A 165 -64.62 -21.63 -15.35
N ASN A 166 -65.80 -21.84 -15.96
CA ASN A 166 -65.97 -22.13 -17.40
C ASN A 166 -65.27 -21.12 -18.34
N THR A 167 -65.04 -19.89 -17.88
CA THR A 167 -64.26 -18.86 -18.58
C THR A 167 -62.79 -19.27 -18.81
N HIS A 168 -62.17 -19.95 -17.87
CA HIS A 168 -60.77 -20.40 -17.97
C HIS A 168 -60.60 -21.63 -18.88
N MET A 169 -61.67 -22.41 -19.09
CA MET A 169 -61.64 -23.60 -19.97
C MET A 169 -61.87 -23.23 -21.44
N LYS A 170 -62.62 -22.15 -21.71
CA LYS A 170 -62.80 -21.60 -23.05
C LYS A 170 -61.49 -21.15 -23.69
N GLU A 171 -60.56 -20.58 -22.91
CA GLU A 171 -59.22 -20.18 -23.39
C GLU A 171 -58.38 -21.39 -23.82
N LEU A 172 -58.68 -22.59 -23.31
CA LEU A 172 -58.03 -23.84 -23.68
C LEU A 172 -58.80 -24.61 -24.76
N GLY A 173 -59.83 -24.00 -25.36
CA GLY A 173 -60.58 -24.55 -26.50
C GLY A 173 -61.67 -25.56 -26.14
N ILE A 174 -62.06 -25.67 -24.86
CA ILE A 174 -63.11 -26.57 -24.39
C ILE A 174 -64.29 -25.74 -23.89
N ASP A 175 -65.45 -25.84 -24.55
CA ASP A 175 -66.67 -25.11 -24.17
C ASP A 175 -67.75 -26.09 -23.70
N PHE A 176 -67.83 -26.28 -22.38
CA PHE A 176 -68.83 -27.15 -21.75
C PHE A 176 -70.29 -26.69 -21.94
N THR A 177 -70.56 -25.57 -22.61
CA THR A 177 -71.92 -25.19 -23.02
C THR A 177 -72.33 -25.78 -24.38
N LYS A 178 -71.38 -26.23 -25.20
CA LYS A 178 -71.63 -26.87 -26.49
C LYS A 178 -71.33 -28.38 -26.49
N ASP A 179 -70.35 -28.80 -25.69
CA ASP A 179 -69.88 -30.19 -25.66
C ASP A 179 -70.59 -31.06 -24.61
N TYR A 180 -71.68 -30.57 -24.02
CA TYR A 180 -72.47 -31.32 -23.05
C TYR A 180 -73.68 -31.98 -23.71
N GLU A 181 -73.58 -33.27 -24.01
CA GLU A 181 -74.74 -34.13 -24.26
C GLU A 181 -75.24 -34.68 -22.92
N ALA A 182 -76.51 -34.42 -22.59
CA ALA A 182 -77.13 -35.04 -21.42
C ALA A 182 -77.28 -36.56 -21.67
N PRO A 183 -76.98 -37.42 -20.68
CA PRO A 183 -77.14 -38.86 -20.84
C PRO A 183 -78.62 -39.21 -21.06
N SER A 184 -78.93 -40.02 -22.09
CA SER A 184 -80.26 -40.60 -22.30
C SER A 184 -80.57 -41.69 -21.28
#